data_AF-A0A3B8QE19-F1
#
_entry.id   AF-A0A3B8QE19-F1
#
_cell.length_a   1.000
_cell.length_b   1.000
_cell.length_c   1.000
_cell.angle_alpha   90.00
_cell.angle_beta   90.00
_cell.angle_gamma   90.00
#
_symmetry.space_group_name_H-M   'P 1'
#
loop_
_entity.id
_entity.type
_entity.pdbx_description
1 polymer ?
#
loop_
_entity_poly.entity_id
_entity_poly.type
_entity_poly.pdbx_seq_one_letter_code
_entity_poly.pdbx_strand_id
1 'polypeptide(L)'
;LHAGMGHGSVATGLMDEAEAIVEAGADPRGAASPVKPVHELYGEILLDLERPADAIEKFETSLQRMPNRPRSLLGLARAYAETDNRKMAVEAYEKLIEVWAGREAFEEFKEARRYVDGC
;
A
#
# COMPACT_ATOMS: atom_id res chain seq x y z
N LEU A 1 -20.43 -11.38 -4.38
CA LEU A 1 -21.19 -10.35 -3.65
C LEU A 1 -21.63 -10.91 -2.30
N HIS A 2 -20.99 -10.49 -1.20
CA HIS A 2 -21.58 -10.34 0.14
C HIS A 2 -20.65 -9.42 0.95
N ALA A 3 -20.57 -8.17 0.52
CA ALA A 3 -20.33 -7.05 1.43
C ALA A 3 -21.64 -6.82 2.19
N GLY A 4 -21.61 -6.93 3.52
CA GLY A 4 -22.79 -6.85 4.36
C GLY A 4 -22.42 -6.65 5.83
N MET A 5 -22.03 -5.42 6.16
CA MET A 5 -22.23 -4.78 7.47
C MET A 5 -21.62 -5.43 8.73
N GLY A 6 -20.42 -6.00 8.66
CA GLY A 6 -19.69 -6.40 9.87
C GLY A 6 -18.23 -6.78 9.65
N HIS A 7 -17.90 -7.31 8.47
CA HIS A 7 -16.52 -7.74 8.20
C HIS A 7 -15.53 -6.58 8.04
N GLY A 8 -15.95 -5.42 7.51
CA GLY A 8 -15.07 -4.26 7.36
C GLY A 8 -14.59 -3.70 8.70
N SER A 9 -15.51 -3.47 9.64
CA SER A 9 -15.18 -2.99 10.99
C SER A 9 -14.41 -4.02 11.82
N VAL A 10 -14.71 -5.31 11.65
CA VAL A 10 -13.93 -6.39 12.29
C VAL A 10 -12.53 -6.47 11.69
N ALA A 11 -12.39 -6.36 10.37
CA ALA A 11 -11.10 -6.37 9.71
C ALA A 11 -10.24 -5.18 10.13
N THR A 12 -10.80 -3.97 10.19
CA THR A 12 -10.07 -2.78 10.65
C THR A 12 -9.69 -2.90 12.13
N GLY A 13 -10.60 -3.38 12.99
CA GLY A 13 -10.30 -3.61 14.41
C GLY A 13 -9.17 -4.63 14.63
N LEU A 14 -9.17 -5.74 13.88
CA LEU A 14 -8.08 -6.71 13.91
C LEU A 14 -6.76 -6.12 13.39
N MET A 15 -6.83 -5.24 12.39
CA MET A 15 -5.65 -4.54 11.88
C MET A 15 -5.10 -3.53 12.89
N ASP A 16 -5.97 -2.81 13.62
CA ASP A 16 -5.56 -1.89 14.69
C ASP A 16 -4.85 -2.64 15.82
N GLU A 17 -5.37 -3.80 16.23
CA GLU A 17 -4.71 -4.67 17.22
C GLU A 17 -3.35 -5.18 16.70
N ALA A 18 -3.29 -5.61 15.45
CA ALA A 18 -2.05 -6.10 14.84
C ALA A 18 -1.01 -4.99 14.70
N GLU A 19 -1.42 -3.78 14.33
CA GLU A 19 -0.57 -2.60 14.25
C GLU A 19 0.03 -2.28 15.62
N ALA A 20 -0.79 -2.22 16.68
CA ALA A 20 -0.32 -1.96 18.05
C ALA A 20 0.75 -2.98 18.50
N ILE A 21 0.58 -4.27 18.16
CA ILE A 21 1.56 -5.31 18.47
C ILE A 21 2.88 -5.07 17.72
N VAL A 22 2.81 -4.70 16.45
CA VAL A 22 4.00 -4.45 15.60
C VAL A 22 4.71 -3.17 16.01
N GLU A 23 3.98 -2.11 16.35
CA GLU A 23 4.56 -0.83 16.77
C GLU A 23 5.27 -0.90 18.12
N ALA A 24 4.82 -1.77 19.02
CA ALA A 24 5.53 -2.07 20.26
C ALA A 24 6.86 -2.83 20.02
N GLY A 25 7.03 -3.42 18.83
CA GLY A 25 8.24 -4.11 18.41
C GLY A 25 9.30 -3.18 17.83
N ALA A 26 10.54 -3.67 17.76
CA ALA A 26 11.58 -2.99 16.99
C ALA A 26 11.32 -3.10 15.49
N ASP A 27 11.85 -2.16 14.71
CA ASP A 27 11.82 -2.25 13.25
C ASP A 27 12.37 -3.60 12.75
N PRO A 28 11.87 -4.10 11.61
CA PRO A 28 12.33 -5.35 11.02
C PRO A 28 13.84 -5.34 10.80
N ARG A 29 14.57 -6.13 11.60
CA ARG A 29 16.03 -6.32 11.49
C ARG A 29 16.32 -7.67 10.83
N GLY A 30 16.26 -7.71 9.50
CA GLY A 30 16.51 -8.94 8.72
C GLY A 30 15.31 -9.90 8.65
N ALA A 31 15.58 -11.16 8.28
CA ALA A 31 14.56 -12.16 7.93
C ALA A 31 13.79 -12.70 9.14
N ALA A 32 12.82 -11.90 9.61
CA ALA A 32 11.60 -12.32 10.29
C ALA A 32 10.56 -11.20 10.16
N SER A 33 10.29 -10.75 8.92
CA SER A 33 9.10 -9.96 8.64
C SER A 33 7.99 -10.93 8.21
N PRO A 34 6.73 -10.77 8.65
CA PRO A 34 5.63 -11.53 8.08
C PRO A 34 5.63 -11.43 6.55
N VAL A 35 5.13 -12.47 5.86
CA VAL A 35 5.12 -12.55 4.38
C VAL A 35 4.55 -11.26 3.75
N LYS A 36 3.61 -10.60 4.45
CA LYS A 36 3.15 -9.24 4.18
C LYS A 36 3.23 -8.38 5.46
N PRO A 37 3.89 -7.20 5.42
CA PRO A 37 3.94 -6.26 6.55
C PRO A 37 2.54 -5.77 6.94
N VAL A 38 2.30 -5.51 8.24
CA VAL A 38 0.97 -5.13 8.75
C VAL A 38 0.42 -3.88 8.07
N HIS A 39 1.23 -2.83 7.92
CA HIS A 39 0.81 -1.58 7.31
C HIS A 39 0.52 -1.73 5.80
N GLU A 40 1.24 -2.60 5.08
CA GLU A 40 0.94 -2.94 3.68
C GLU A 40 -0.43 -3.63 3.56
N LEU A 41 -0.69 -4.61 4.43
CA LEU A 41 -1.99 -5.32 4.44
C LEU A 41 -3.13 -4.40 4.84
N TYR A 42 -2.92 -3.55 5.83
CA TYR A 42 -3.95 -2.63 6.30
C TYR A 42 -4.30 -1.60 5.21
N GLY A 43 -3.29 -1.03 4.53
CA GLY A 43 -3.53 -0.13 3.39
C GLY A 43 -4.36 -0.78 2.27
N GLU A 44 -4.09 -2.05 1.93
CA GLU A 44 -4.90 -2.78 0.93
C GLU A 44 -6.35 -2.98 1.39
N ILE A 45 -6.58 -3.35 2.66
CA ILE A 45 -7.92 -3.48 3.23
C ILE A 45 -8.66 -2.15 3.22
N LEU A 46 -7.97 -1.03 3.50
CA LEU A 46 -8.57 0.29 3.49
C LEU A 46 -8.97 0.72 2.07
N LEU A 47 -8.18 0.39 1.04
CA LEU A 47 -8.58 0.59 -0.36
C LEU A 47 -9.81 -0.25 -0.73
N ASP A 48 -9.86 -1.52 -0.34
CA ASP A 48 -11.02 -2.40 -0.58
C ASP A 48 -12.30 -1.89 0.12
N LEU A 49 -12.15 -1.08 1.17
CA LEU A 49 -13.23 -0.43 1.93
C LEU A 49 -13.52 1.00 1.46
N GLU A 50 -12.96 1.45 0.32
CA GLU A 50 -13.14 2.80 -0.23
C GLU A 50 -12.68 3.90 0.74
N ARG A 51 -11.63 3.64 1.52
CA ARG A 51 -10.98 4.58 2.47
C ARG A 51 -9.55 4.95 2.03
N PRO A 52 -9.37 5.56 0.85
CA PRO A 52 -8.04 5.80 0.29
C PRO A 52 -7.20 6.81 1.10
N ALA A 53 -7.83 7.79 1.76
CA ALA A 53 -7.14 8.73 2.63
C ALA A 53 -6.43 8.04 3.80
N ASP A 54 -7.11 7.08 4.45
CA ASP A 54 -6.52 6.30 5.54
C ASP A 54 -5.48 5.30 5.01
N ALA A 55 -5.70 4.75 3.81
CA ALA A 55 -4.76 3.84 3.17
C ALA A 55 -3.40 4.50 2.89
N ILE A 56 -3.40 5.78 2.50
CA ILE A 56 -2.17 6.57 2.28
C ILE A 56 -1.28 6.52 3.53
N GLU A 57 -1.83 6.81 4.70
CA GLU A 57 -1.08 6.81 5.96
C GLU A 57 -0.43 5.44 6.21
N LYS A 58 -1.17 4.35 5.99
CA LYS A 58 -0.63 2.99 6.20
C LYS A 58 0.46 2.64 5.20
N PHE A 59 0.31 3.00 3.93
CA PHE A 59 1.37 2.75 2.95
C PHE A 59 2.61 3.62 3.20
N GLU A 60 2.46 4.86 3.64
CA GLU A 60 3.58 5.73 4.02
C GLU A 60 4.36 5.14 5.20
N THR A 61 3.67 4.71 6.26
CA THR A 61 4.30 4.03 7.39
C THR A 61 4.98 2.73 6.96
N SER A 62 4.36 1.97 6.05
CA SER A 62 4.99 0.78 5.46
C SER A 62 6.30 1.12 4.75
N LEU A 63 6.37 2.23 4.02
CA LEU A 63 7.55 2.63 3.25
C LEU A 63 8.63 3.27 4.12
N GLN A 64 8.26 3.91 5.23
CA GLN A 64 9.23 4.36 6.24
C GLN A 64 9.98 3.17 6.86
N ARG A 65 9.24 2.10 7.22
CA ARG A 65 9.82 0.89 7.81
C ARG A 65 10.52 -0.01 6.79
N MET A 66 10.03 -0.02 5.55
CA MET A 66 10.57 -0.83 4.45
C MET A 66 10.67 0.00 3.17
N PRO A 67 11.73 0.80 3.03
CA PRO A 67 11.93 1.62 1.84
C PRO A 67 11.92 0.78 0.57
N ASN A 68 11.33 1.34 -0.50
CA ASN A 68 11.25 0.71 -1.82
C ASN A 68 10.47 -0.61 -1.87
N ARG A 69 9.57 -0.88 -0.92
CA ARG A 69 8.70 -2.06 -0.96
C ARG A 69 7.68 -1.92 -2.11
N PRO A 70 7.71 -2.76 -3.18
CA PRO A 70 6.95 -2.48 -4.39
C PRO A 70 5.43 -2.50 -4.21
N ARG A 71 4.89 -3.41 -3.39
CA ARG A 71 3.43 -3.45 -3.15
C ARG A 71 2.94 -2.22 -2.39
N SER A 72 3.72 -1.70 -1.44
CA SER A 72 3.39 -0.47 -0.72
C SER A 72 3.46 0.74 -1.64
N LEU A 73 4.44 0.81 -2.55
CA LEU A 73 4.49 1.87 -3.58
C LEU A 73 3.27 1.83 -4.52
N LEU A 74 2.88 0.64 -4.99
CA LEU A 74 1.69 0.45 -5.82
C LEU A 74 0.41 0.88 -5.09
N GLY A 75 0.25 0.42 -3.84
CA GLY A 75 -0.91 0.77 -3.01
C GLY A 75 -0.99 2.27 -2.74
N LEU A 76 0.14 2.90 -2.41
CA LEU A 76 0.23 4.35 -2.19
C LEU A 76 -0.15 5.13 -3.46
N ALA A 77 0.35 4.71 -4.62
CA ALA A 77 0.06 5.37 -5.89
C ALA A 77 -1.44 5.31 -6.25
N ARG A 78 -2.07 4.14 -6.07
CA ARG A 78 -3.52 3.96 -6.26
C ARG A 78 -4.33 4.81 -5.26
N ALA A 79 -3.95 4.81 -3.99
CA ALA A 79 -4.61 5.62 -2.96
C ALA A 79 -4.52 7.13 -3.26
N TYR A 80 -3.37 7.60 -3.74
CA TYR A 80 -3.24 8.98 -4.20
C TYR A 80 -4.05 9.28 -5.45
N ALA A 81 -4.17 8.35 -6.40
CA ALA A 81 -5.01 8.50 -7.58
C ALA A 81 -6.50 8.60 -7.20
N GLU A 82 -6.97 7.79 -6.25
CA GLU A 82 -8.36 7.81 -5.76
C GLU A 82 -8.70 9.07 -4.94
N THR A 83 -7.70 9.72 -4.34
CA THR A 83 -7.85 11.01 -3.65
C THR A 83 -7.61 12.24 -4.54
N ASP A 84 -7.53 12.06 -5.85
CA ASP A 84 -7.24 13.11 -6.86
C ASP A 84 -5.91 13.85 -6.63
N ASN A 85 -4.99 13.25 -5.86
CA ASN A 85 -3.65 13.77 -5.65
C ASN A 85 -2.70 13.28 -6.75
N ARG A 86 -2.98 13.74 -7.98
CA ARG A 86 -2.30 13.27 -9.19
C ARG A 86 -0.77 13.36 -9.10
N LYS A 87 -0.25 14.46 -8.56
CA LYS A 87 1.19 14.67 -8.42
C LYS A 87 1.84 13.56 -7.59
N MET A 88 1.29 13.29 -6.40
CA MET A 88 1.83 12.25 -5.52
C MET A 88 1.63 10.84 -6.08
N ALA A 89 0.54 10.59 -6.80
CA ALA A 89 0.32 9.33 -7.50
C ALA A 89 1.41 9.07 -8.56
N VAL A 90 1.76 10.08 -9.36
CA VAL A 90 2.85 9.99 -10.34
C VAL A 90 4.18 9.69 -9.65
N GLU A 91 4.53 10.44 -8.60
CA GLU A 91 5.78 10.23 -7.86
C GLU A 91 5.90 8.79 -7.32
N ALA A 92 4.82 8.24 -6.76
CA ALA A 92 4.80 6.88 -6.25
C ALA A 92 4.88 5.82 -7.37
N TYR A 93 4.19 6.03 -8.50
CA TYR A 93 4.26 5.13 -9.66
C TYR A 93 5.64 5.17 -10.35
N GLU A 94 6.27 6.33 -10.47
CA GLU A 94 7.64 6.46 -10.97
C GLU A 94 8.61 5.68 -10.10
N LYS A 95 8.49 5.82 -8.77
CA LYS A 95 9.31 5.03 -7.83
C LYS A 95 9.09 3.53 -7.99
N LEU A 96 7.83 3.10 -8.18
CA LEU A 96 7.52 1.69 -8.43
C LEU A 96 8.20 1.18 -9.71
N ILE A 97 8.13 1.94 -10.79
CA ILE A 97 8.77 1.63 -12.07
C ILE A 97 10.28 1.47 -11.89
N GLU A 98 10.93 2.36 -11.15
CA GLU A 98 12.37 2.27 -10.86
C GLU A 98 12.71 0.96 -10.13
N VAL A 99 11.96 0.62 -9.09
CA VAL A 99 12.20 -0.58 -8.27
C VAL A 99 11.91 -1.87 -9.04
N TRP A 100 10.97 -1.84 -9.98
CA TRP A 100 10.61 -2.97 -10.83
C TRP A 100 11.25 -2.94 -12.23
N ALA A 101 12.33 -2.20 -12.43
CA ALA A 101 13.11 -2.28 -13.66
C ALA A 101 13.45 -3.74 -14.02
N GLY A 102 13.18 -4.15 -15.28
CA GLY A 102 13.33 -5.53 -15.73
C GLY A 102 12.15 -6.47 -15.42
N ARG A 103 11.02 -5.93 -14.90
CA ARG A 103 9.77 -6.67 -14.66
C ARG A 103 8.60 -6.11 -15.50
N GLU A 104 8.89 -5.67 -16.73
CA GLU A 104 7.93 -4.96 -17.59
C GLU A 104 6.72 -5.82 -18.00
N ALA A 105 6.83 -7.14 -17.86
CA ALA A 105 5.74 -8.06 -18.15
C ALA A 105 4.59 -8.00 -17.11
N PHE A 106 4.84 -7.49 -15.89
CA PHE A 106 3.85 -7.43 -14.83
C PHE A 106 2.75 -6.40 -15.15
N GLU A 107 1.50 -6.75 -14.87
CA GLU A 107 0.36 -5.87 -15.17
C GLU A 107 0.43 -4.58 -14.37
N GLU A 108 0.88 -4.65 -13.12
CA GLU A 108 1.03 -3.48 -12.26
C GLU A 108 2.17 -2.55 -12.71
N PHE A 109 3.20 -3.08 -13.40
CA PHE A 109 4.20 -2.25 -14.05
C PHE A 109 3.60 -1.51 -15.25
N LYS A 110 2.80 -2.20 -16.07
CA LYS A 110 2.11 -1.59 -17.22
C LYS A 110 1.08 -0.55 -16.76
N GLU A 111 0.39 -0.79 -15.66
CA GLU A 111 -0.48 0.17 -14.99
C GLU A 111 0.27 1.44 -14.62
N ALA A 112 1.38 1.31 -13.87
CA ALA A 112 2.21 2.43 -13.47
C ALA A 112 2.67 3.23 -14.69
N ARG A 113 3.16 2.55 -15.74
CA ARG A 113 3.61 3.19 -16.98
C ARG A 113 2.49 3.98 -17.64
N ARG A 114 1.30 3.38 -17.78
CA ARG A 114 0.14 4.03 -18.38
C ARG A 114 -0.29 5.27 -17.59
N TYR A 115 -0.26 5.21 -16.26
CA TYR A 115 -0.63 6.34 -15.42
C TYR A 115 0.34 7.51 -15.59
N VAL A 116 1.65 7.23 -15.55
CA VAL A 116 2.70 8.24 -15.72
C VAL A 116 2.68 8.84 -17.14
N ASP A 117 2.62 8.01 -18.18
CA ASP A 117 2.63 8.46 -19.58
C ASP A 117 1.33 9.21 -19.97
N GLY A 118 0.25 9.05 -19.21
CA GLY A 118 -1.02 9.75 -19.40
C GLY A 118 -1.06 11.16 -18.78
N CYS A 119 0.03 11.62 -18.16
CA CYS A 119 0.21 12.95 -17.59
C CYS A 119 0.81 13.94 -18.60
#